data_AF-A0A814N3Q4-F1
#
_entry.id   AF-A0A814N3Q4-F1
#
_cell.length_a   1.000
_cell.length_b   1.000
_cell.length_c   1.000
_cell.angle_alpha   90.00
_cell.angle_beta   90.00
_cell.angle_gamma   90.00
#
_symmetry.space_group_name_H-M   'P 1'
#
loop_
_entity.id
_entity.type
_entity.pdbx_description
1 polymer ?
#
loop_
_entity_poly.entity_id
_entity_poly.type
_entity_poly.pdbx_seq_one_letter_code
_entity_poly.pdbx_strand_id
1 'polypeptide(L)'
;MKKSIFLILNLILLINCQRANRCPNDDLLIDTTSGKLQGSCSYAHYKKFNSQISRRVYTWLGVPYAEAPIGENRFKSPVPVVTKSEILNATKWPNSCMQLIDKSDYVPPENPTNFEPFPGFSMWRIDNKFSNMSEDCLYLNIFTPEKRNESYEIMVFFHGGSTVFGSSAMDVYNPSTLVAETNTIVITINYRLGVFGFLYLDNEFPGNQALQDQSEALKWISTNAEKFGGNPNKITIFGQSAGAMLGGYHLFYKKSWPYFTNIILQSGSPLFEPLFPVSKQEANRRGLEFLESIGCKNDTSSDLLECIKNSTSNSIAYESIKYTDKMAGNYHTSMFLMTAFVPVLDGEVISEHPVDSLKKGNFKKCPTIIGFNQNEGTLFSAVTGFAGLKSYNKIDYSTFNYFIDKYFHFYPKYGDVSKNLVKESIKFEYLNFINETNRDELIFKGDKNDYFKEMSDIFTHQMFVCPAYRLADLISVHNDNVFVYLFNHYLTSSPWPEFYGMTHSDELAFVFAHTISLRDYRKIISVNPWANSKNNNAERYLTLKTLNFWSNFVKYDNPNKSGFKLWPKYKSKMTNDTTMPMYGNVFRLNTGILKARKEENLRQCQFWNYLLPKIASEN
;
A
#
# COMPACT_ATOMS: atom_id res chain seq x y z
N MET A 1 -23.02 21.01 50.25
CA MET A 1 -23.29 21.80 49.02
C MET A 1 -22.17 21.76 47.97
N LYS A 2 -20.92 22.15 48.27
CA LYS A 2 -19.85 22.23 47.23
C LYS A 2 -19.52 20.92 46.50
N LYS A 3 -19.50 19.76 47.18
CA LYS A 3 -19.27 18.45 46.55
C LYS A 3 -20.41 18.02 45.62
N SER A 4 -21.67 18.29 46.00
CA SER A 4 -22.85 17.97 45.19
C SER A 4 -22.93 18.83 43.92
N ILE A 5 -22.57 20.11 44.00
CA ILE A 5 -22.49 21.02 42.84
C ILE A 5 -21.39 20.57 41.86
N PHE A 6 -20.24 20.12 42.38
CA PHE A 6 -19.14 19.60 41.56
C PHE A 6 -19.49 18.29 40.84
N LEU A 7 -20.20 17.38 41.51
CA LEU A 7 -20.73 16.15 40.90
C LEU A 7 -21.77 16.44 39.82
N ILE A 8 -22.68 17.39 40.06
CA ILE A 8 -23.70 17.80 39.10
C ILE A 8 -23.06 18.49 37.87
N LEU A 9 -22.06 19.35 38.07
CA LEU A 9 -21.32 19.97 36.97
C LEU A 9 -20.55 18.94 36.13
N ASN A 10 -19.93 17.94 36.74
CA ASN A 10 -19.29 16.85 36.02
C ASN A 10 -20.30 15.96 35.29
N LEU A 11 -21.46 15.69 35.89
CA LEU A 11 -22.54 14.95 35.23
C LEU A 11 -23.11 15.73 34.04
N ILE A 12 -23.31 17.04 34.17
CA ILE A 12 -23.79 17.92 33.09
C ILE A 12 -22.74 18.01 31.98
N LEU A 13 -21.44 18.09 32.32
CA LEU A 13 -20.34 18.02 31.34
C LEU A 13 -20.30 16.66 30.63
N LEU A 14 -20.47 15.55 31.35
CA LEU A 14 -20.56 14.20 30.76
C LEU A 14 -21.79 14.04 29.85
N ILE A 15 -22.95 14.54 30.28
CA ILE A 15 -24.20 14.49 29.51
C ILE A 15 -24.13 15.41 28.27
N ASN A 16 -23.51 16.59 28.38
CA ASN A 16 -23.28 17.48 27.24
C ASN A 16 -22.21 16.93 26.28
N CYS A 17 -21.20 16.23 26.78
CA CYS A 17 -20.22 15.53 25.95
C CYS A 17 -20.84 14.31 25.24
N GLN A 18 -21.76 13.60 25.90
CA GLN A 18 -22.58 12.54 25.27
C GLN A 18 -23.59 13.10 24.26
N ARG A 19 -24.15 14.30 24.48
CA ARG A 19 -25.03 14.97 23.51
C ARG A 19 -24.27 15.52 22.29
N ALA A 20 -23.04 16.00 22.48
CA ALA A 20 -22.18 16.48 21.38
C ALA A 20 -21.72 15.35 20.43
N ASN A 21 -21.76 14.10 20.90
CA ASN A 21 -21.41 12.90 20.12
C ASN A 21 -22.61 12.09 19.59
N ARG A 22 -23.86 12.58 19.75
CA ARG A 22 -25.02 11.96 19.10
C ARG A 22 -25.26 12.61 17.74
N CYS A 23 -25.33 11.78 16.69
CA CYS A 23 -25.86 12.21 15.40
C CYS A 23 -27.29 12.73 15.62
N PRO A 24 -27.60 13.99 15.30
CA PRO A 24 -28.96 14.50 15.46
C PRO A 24 -29.88 13.76 14.49
N ASN A 25 -30.95 13.13 14.97
CA ASN A 25 -32.18 12.61 14.30
C ASN A 25 -32.12 12.06 12.85
N ASP A 26 -30.96 11.87 12.24
CA ASP A 26 -30.78 11.33 10.91
C ASP A 26 -30.99 9.81 10.97
N ASP A 27 -31.92 9.28 10.19
CA ASP A 27 -31.99 7.84 9.98
C ASP A 27 -30.72 7.40 9.19
N LEU A 28 -29.85 6.68 9.89
CA LEU A 28 -28.61 6.10 9.36
C LEU A 28 -28.74 4.60 9.12
N LEU A 29 -29.98 4.09 9.10
CA LEU A 29 -30.29 2.74 8.67
C LEU A 29 -30.30 2.67 7.14
N ILE A 30 -29.38 1.91 6.56
CA ILE A 30 -29.26 1.73 5.11
C ILE A 30 -29.51 0.28 4.76
N ASP A 31 -30.44 0.01 3.85
CA ASP A 31 -30.77 -1.35 3.39
C ASP A 31 -29.88 -1.76 2.22
N THR A 32 -28.91 -2.65 2.44
CA THR A 32 -27.92 -3.11 1.45
C THR A 32 -28.16 -4.55 1.01
N THR A 33 -27.43 -5.02 0.00
CA THR A 33 -27.44 -6.46 -0.35
C THR A 33 -26.90 -7.36 0.76
N SER A 34 -26.16 -6.84 1.74
CA SER A 34 -25.74 -7.57 2.95
C SER A 34 -26.81 -7.59 4.05
N GLY A 35 -27.87 -6.80 3.91
CA GLY A 35 -28.87 -6.54 4.95
C GLY A 35 -28.89 -5.07 5.39
N LYS A 36 -29.66 -4.79 6.44
CA LYS A 36 -29.82 -3.43 6.99
C LYS A 36 -28.63 -3.06 7.85
N LEU A 37 -28.03 -1.89 7.61
CA LEU A 37 -26.83 -1.40 8.29
C LEU A 37 -27.16 -0.18 9.14
N GLN A 38 -26.90 -0.26 10.43
CA GLN A 38 -26.94 0.91 11.32
C GLN A 38 -25.59 1.63 11.29
N GLY A 39 -25.54 2.82 10.71
CA GLY A 39 -24.35 3.67 10.70
C GLY A 39 -24.23 4.58 11.93
N SER A 40 -23.16 5.36 11.93
CA SER A 40 -22.88 6.45 12.87
C SER A 40 -22.36 7.69 12.12
N CYS A 41 -21.96 8.72 12.84
CA CYS A 41 -21.35 9.90 12.27
C CYS A 41 -20.23 10.39 13.18
N SER A 42 -19.30 11.13 12.59
CA SER A 42 -18.22 11.83 13.28
C SER A 42 -18.05 13.23 12.69
N TYR A 43 -17.21 14.04 13.34
CA TYR A 43 -16.86 15.36 12.82
C TYR A 43 -15.39 15.37 12.41
N ALA A 44 -15.13 15.75 11.16
CA ALA A 44 -13.81 16.08 10.69
C ALA A 44 -13.52 17.54 11.09
N HIS A 45 -12.60 17.71 12.04
CA HIS A 45 -12.08 19.02 12.44
C HIS A 45 -10.73 19.25 11.76
N TYR A 46 -10.59 20.33 10.99
CA TYR A 46 -9.37 20.60 10.25
C TYR A 46 -9.14 22.09 10.01
N LYS A 47 -7.91 22.47 9.69
CA LYS A 47 -7.49 23.85 9.45
C LYS A 47 -7.29 24.10 7.95
N LYS A 48 -8.17 24.89 7.34
CA LYS A 48 -8.06 25.35 5.97
C LYS A 48 -7.63 26.81 5.97
N PHE A 49 -6.39 27.08 5.55
CA PHE A 49 -5.77 28.41 5.68
C PHE A 49 -5.91 28.97 7.11
N ASN A 50 -6.51 30.13 7.32
CA ASN A 50 -6.65 30.70 8.66
C ASN A 50 -7.93 30.29 9.38
N SER A 51 -8.76 29.44 8.77
CA SER A 51 -10.04 29.01 9.31
C SER A 51 -9.98 27.60 9.88
N GLN A 52 -10.59 27.39 11.04
CA GLN A 52 -10.92 26.06 11.54
C GLN A 52 -12.29 25.66 10.98
N ILE A 53 -12.34 24.49 10.38
CA ILE A 53 -13.55 23.93 9.78
C ILE A 53 -13.93 22.68 10.58
N SER A 54 -15.22 22.54 10.83
CA SER A 54 -15.82 21.30 11.31
C SER A 54 -16.90 20.89 10.32
N ARG A 55 -16.80 19.68 9.78
CA ARG A 55 -17.80 19.10 8.88
C ARG A 55 -18.18 17.72 9.37
N ARG A 56 -19.46 17.38 9.24
CA ARG A 56 -19.95 16.05 9.56
C ARG A 56 -19.55 15.05 8.48
N VAL A 57 -19.23 13.83 8.91
CA VAL A 57 -18.98 12.67 8.05
C VAL A 57 -19.80 11.51 8.58
N TYR A 58 -20.62 10.90 7.73
CA TYR A 58 -21.35 9.68 8.07
C TYR A 58 -20.47 8.46 7.82
N THR A 59 -20.60 7.46 8.69
CA THR A 59 -19.73 6.28 8.70
C THR A 59 -20.52 4.99 8.86
N TRP A 60 -20.17 3.99 8.05
CA TRP A 60 -20.56 2.59 8.24
C TRP A 60 -19.28 1.76 8.26
N LEU A 61 -18.88 1.35 9.46
CA LEU A 61 -17.63 0.64 9.72
C LEU A 61 -17.92 -0.86 9.88
N GLY A 62 -17.02 -1.71 9.38
CA GLY A 62 -17.15 -3.16 9.53
C GLY A 62 -18.34 -3.76 8.78
N VAL A 63 -18.58 -3.30 7.54
CA VAL A 63 -19.64 -3.83 6.68
C VAL A 63 -19.13 -5.07 5.93
N PRO A 64 -19.76 -6.25 6.08
CA PRO A 64 -19.31 -7.46 5.38
C PRO A 64 -19.65 -7.36 3.89
N TYR A 65 -18.65 -7.60 3.03
CA TYR A 65 -18.85 -7.71 1.58
C TYR A 65 -18.78 -9.15 1.07
N ALA A 66 -18.25 -10.06 1.88
CA ALA A 66 -18.16 -11.49 1.61
C ALA A 66 -18.38 -12.30 2.90
N GLU A 67 -18.69 -13.58 2.76
CA GLU A 67 -18.71 -14.53 3.88
C GLU A 67 -17.32 -14.69 4.49
N ALA A 68 -17.27 -15.00 5.78
CA ALA A 68 -16.02 -15.23 6.49
C ALA A 68 -15.24 -16.40 5.83
N PRO A 69 -13.97 -16.21 5.46
CA PRO A 69 -13.14 -17.22 4.81
C PRO A 69 -12.56 -18.21 5.85
N ILE A 70 -13.44 -18.81 6.64
CA ILE A 70 -13.15 -19.78 7.71
C ILE A 70 -13.75 -21.14 7.40
N GLY A 71 -13.29 -22.18 8.11
CA GLY A 71 -13.79 -23.54 7.94
C GLY A 71 -13.72 -23.98 6.47
N GLU A 72 -14.85 -24.34 5.88
CA GLU A 72 -14.92 -24.76 4.48
C GLU A 72 -14.61 -23.66 3.46
N ASN A 73 -14.69 -22.38 3.84
CA ASN A 73 -14.32 -21.26 2.98
C ASN A 73 -12.85 -20.85 3.11
N ARG A 74 -12.10 -21.45 4.05
CA ARG A 74 -10.68 -21.15 4.24
C ARG A 74 -9.90 -21.45 2.97
N PHE A 75 -9.06 -20.50 2.55
CA PHE A 75 -8.27 -20.51 1.30
C PHE A 75 -9.06 -20.60 -0.01
N LYS A 76 -10.41 -20.61 0.01
CA LYS A 76 -11.23 -20.57 -1.20
C LYS A 76 -11.43 -19.13 -1.71
N SER A 77 -11.94 -19.00 -2.92
CA SER A 77 -12.46 -17.72 -3.44
C SER A 77 -13.47 -17.11 -2.47
N PRO A 78 -13.55 -15.77 -2.34
CA PRO A 78 -14.56 -15.13 -1.50
C PRO A 78 -15.96 -15.50 -1.98
N VAL A 79 -16.82 -15.84 -1.03
CA VAL A 79 -18.24 -16.11 -1.30
C VAL A 79 -19.01 -14.82 -1.02
N PRO A 80 -19.87 -14.34 -1.94
CA PRO A 80 -20.70 -13.17 -1.69
C PRO A 80 -21.52 -13.33 -0.40
N VAL A 81 -21.60 -12.27 0.39
CA VAL A 81 -22.34 -12.29 1.66
C VAL A 81 -23.83 -12.57 1.43
N VAL A 82 -24.40 -13.47 2.23
CA VAL A 82 -25.84 -13.73 2.26
C VAL A 82 -26.53 -12.58 2.98
N THR A 83 -27.60 -12.06 2.38
CA THR A 83 -28.40 -10.98 2.98
C THR A 83 -28.91 -11.38 4.36
N LYS A 84 -28.54 -10.62 5.39
CA LYS A 84 -28.98 -10.84 6.77
C LYS A 84 -30.30 -10.11 7.02
N SER A 85 -31.24 -10.76 7.70
CA SER A 85 -32.54 -10.18 8.09
C SER A 85 -32.42 -9.20 9.26
N GLU A 86 -31.41 -9.40 10.12
CA GLU A 86 -31.12 -8.56 11.28
C GLU A 86 -30.40 -7.26 10.89
N ILE A 87 -30.58 -6.22 11.71
CA ILE A 87 -29.85 -4.97 11.56
C ILE A 87 -28.39 -5.18 12.01
N LEU A 88 -27.46 -5.00 11.10
CA LEU A 88 -26.03 -5.08 11.35
C LEU A 88 -25.53 -3.76 11.95
N ASN A 89 -24.85 -3.86 13.08
CA ASN A 89 -24.25 -2.71 13.75
C ASN A 89 -22.94 -2.31 13.06
N ALA A 90 -23.00 -1.34 12.16
CA ALA A 90 -21.86 -0.85 11.38
C ALA A 90 -21.22 0.40 12.01
N THR A 91 -21.02 0.40 13.34
CA THR A 91 -20.43 1.54 14.07
C THR A 91 -19.05 1.25 14.66
N LYS A 92 -18.47 0.08 14.37
CA LYS A 92 -17.19 -0.38 14.92
C LYS A 92 -16.26 -0.81 13.79
N TRP A 93 -14.97 -0.58 13.97
CA TRP A 93 -13.97 -1.09 13.06
C TRP A 93 -13.99 -2.62 13.01
N PRO A 94 -13.76 -3.24 11.83
CA PRO A 94 -13.70 -4.69 11.70
C PRO A 94 -12.39 -5.24 12.25
N ASN A 95 -12.35 -6.56 12.41
CA ASN A 95 -11.10 -7.29 12.60
C ASN A 95 -10.16 -7.06 11.40
N SER A 96 -8.86 -7.06 11.65
CA SER A 96 -7.81 -7.12 10.64
C SER A 96 -7.63 -8.56 10.19
N CYS A 97 -7.24 -8.76 8.94
CA CYS A 97 -6.93 -10.11 8.46
C CYS A 97 -5.74 -10.71 9.19
N MET A 98 -5.70 -12.04 9.28
CA MET A 98 -4.56 -12.77 9.84
C MET A 98 -3.25 -12.35 9.17
N GLN A 99 -2.28 -12.02 10.01
CA GLN A 99 -0.95 -11.55 9.64
C GLN A 99 -0.04 -11.74 10.86
N LEU A 100 1.27 -11.71 10.65
CA LEU A 100 2.21 -11.73 11.76
C LEU A 100 2.41 -10.31 12.30
N ILE A 101 2.02 -10.07 13.55
CA ILE A 101 2.36 -8.85 14.30
C ILE A 101 2.88 -9.32 15.65
N ASP A 102 4.10 -9.85 15.69
CA ASP A 102 4.78 -9.92 16.98
C ASP A 102 5.36 -8.54 17.32
N LYS A 103 5.18 -8.14 18.59
CA LYS A 103 5.69 -6.88 19.14
C LYS A 103 7.23 -6.86 19.16
N SER A 104 7.87 -8.02 19.06
CA SER A 104 9.32 -8.20 19.01
C SER A 104 9.95 -8.02 17.63
N ASP A 105 9.22 -8.15 16.52
CA ASP A 105 9.88 -8.30 15.21
C ASP A 105 10.22 -6.96 14.53
N TYR A 106 9.64 -5.87 15.03
CA TYR A 106 10.13 -4.51 14.75
C TYR A 106 11.26 -4.08 15.70
N VAL A 107 11.70 -4.98 16.60
CA VAL A 107 12.71 -4.73 17.63
C VAL A 107 13.92 -5.63 17.33
N PRO A 108 15.12 -5.07 17.09
CA PRO A 108 16.32 -5.88 17.02
C PRO A 108 16.44 -6.76 18.28
N PRO A 109 16.86 -8.03 18.17
CA PRO A 109 16.75 -9.07 19.22
C PRO A 109 17.54 -8.79 20.51
N GLU A 110 18.12 -7.61 20.67
CA GLU A 110 19.19 -7.35 21.63
C GLU A 110 18.71 -6.77 22.96
N ASN A 111 17.42 -6.42 23.15
CA ASN A 111 16.85 -6.09 24.47
C ASN A 111 15.30 -5.88 24.46
N PRO A 112 14.48 -6.88 24.82
CA PRO A 112 13.02 -6.79 24.74
C PRO A 112 12.34 -5.99 25.88
N THR A 113 13.05 -5.55 26.92
CA THR A 113 12.41 -5.09 28.17
C THR A 113 12.29 -3.57 28.33
N ASN A 114 12.96 -2.73 27.52
CA ASN A 114 13.01 -1.26 27.75
C ASN A 114 12.90 -0.39 26.47
N PHE A 115 12.36 -0.90 25.35
CA PHE A 115 12.28 -0.12 24.10
C PHE A 115 10.95 0.61 23.95
N GLU A 116 10.96 1.94 23.96
CA GLU A 116 9.83 2.71 23.41
C GLU A 116 9.80 2.51 21.87
N PRO A 117 8.66 2.15 21.27
CA PRO A 117 8.52 2.03 19.82
C PRO A 117 9.02 3.27 19.09
N PHE A 118 9.93 3.10 18.12
CA PHE A 118 10.33 4.22 17.27
C PHE A 118 9.08 4.83 16.59
N PRO A 119 8.82 6.15 16.75
CA PRO A 119 7.58 6.77 16.27
C PRO A 119 7.32 6.62 14.77
N GLY A 120 8.32 6.42 13.92
CA GLY A 120 8.10 6.19 12.49
C GLY A 120 7.37 4.88 12.15
N PHE A 121 7.50 3.85 13.00
CA PHE A 121 6.74 2.61 12.80
C PHE A 121 5.32 2.70 13.39
N SER A 122 5.02 3.73 14.17
CA SER A 122 3.69 3.88 14.79
C SER A 122 2.56 3.96 13.75
N MET A 123 2.81 4.59 12.60
CA MET A 123 1.81 4.72 11.54
C MET A 123 1.38 3.37 10.96
N TRP A 124 2.23 2.34 11.08
CA TRP A 124 1.98 0.99 10.58
C TRP A 124 1.45 0.03 11.65
N ARG A 125 1.17 0.52 12.87
CA ARG A 125 0.68 -0.32 13.95
C ARG A 125 -0.81 -0.57 13.82
N ILE A 126 -1.19 -1.84 13.97
CA ILE A 126 -2.57 -2.22 14.24
C ILE A 126 -2.78 -2.07 15.75
N ASP A 127 -3.68 -1.18 16.15
CA ASP A 127 -4.05 -1.02 17.55
C ASP A 127 -5.09 -2.09 17.91
N ASN A 128 -4.67 -3.05 18.75
CA ASN A 128 -5.53 -4.12 19.26
C ASN A 128 -6.71 -3.59 20.11
N LYS A 129 -6.77 -2.29 20.45
CA LYS A 129 -7.97 -1.66 21.02
C LYS A 129 -9.08 -1.44 20.00
N PHE A 130 -8.73 -1.30 18.72
CA PHE A 130 -9.67 -0.99 17.64
C PHE A 130 -9.90 -2.16 16.69
N SER A 131 -8.94 -3.09 16.57
CA SER A 131 -9.06 -4.24 15.68
C SER A 131 -8.26 -5.45 16.18
N ASN A 132 -8.91 -6.61 16.27
CA ASN A 132 -8.25 -7.89 16.51
C ASN A 132 -7.87 -8.55 15.18
N MET A 133 -6.86 -9.43 15.18
CA MET A 133 -6.58 -10.27 14.01
C MET A 133 -7.54 -11.47 13.98
N SER A 134 -8.14 -11.71 12.82
CA SER A 134 -9.05 -12.83 12.58
C SER A 134 -9.02 -13.21 11.09
N GLU A 135 -9.40 -14.45 10.77
CA GLU A 135 -9.72 -14.82 9.38
C GLU A 135 -11.07 -14.26 8.95
N ASP A 136 -12.00 -14.09 9.89
CA ASP A 136 -13.22 -13.31 9.68
C ASP A 136 -12.87 -11.81 9.61
N CYS A 137 -12.43 -11.38 8.42
CA CYS A 137 -11.86 -10.06 8.16
C CYS A 137 -12.33 -9.38 6.87
N LEU A 138 -13.18 -10.01 6.05
CA LEU A 138 -13.62 -9.50 4.74
C LEU A 138 -14.71 -8.42 4.88
N TYR A 139 -14.27 -7.25 5.38
CA TYR A 139 -15.10 -6.10 5.68
C TYR A 139 -14.59 -4.83 4.98
N LEU A 140 -15.52 -3.90 4.78
CA LEU A 140 -15.24 -2.54 4.30
C LEU A 140 -15.81 -1.47 5.23
N ASN A 141 -15.26 -0.26 5.12
CA ASN A 141 -15.65 0.91 5.90
C ASN A 141 -15.99 2.07 4.95
N ILE A 142 -17.18 2.64 5.09
CA ILE A 142 -17.69 3.69 4.20
C ILE A 142 -17.71 5.02 4.93
N PHE A 143 -17.14 6.06 4.32
CA PHE A 143 -17.13 7.43 4.81
C PHE A 143 -17.79 8.35 3.77
N THR A 144 -18.89 8.99 4.16
CA THR A 144 -19.73 9.80 3.27
C THR A 144 -19.83 11.24 3.76
N PRO A 145 -19.81 12.24 2.85
CA PRO A 145 -20.03 13.65 3.20
C PRO A 145 -21.42 13.92 3.83
N GLU A 146 -21.59 15.09 4.44
CA GLU A 146 -22.84 15.49 5.12
C GLU A 146 -24.07 15.56 4.19
N LYS A 147 -23.91 15.89 2.90
CA LYS A 147 -25.06 16.03 1.99
C LYS A 147 -25.33 14.74 1.21
N ARG A 148 -26.05 13.79 1.82
CA ARG A 148 -26.35 12.47 1.23
C ARG A 148 -27.25 12.49 -0.02
N ASN A 149 -27.86 13.63 -0.37
CA ASN A 149 -28.74 13.76 -1.54
C ASN A 149 -27.99 14.06 -2.85
N GLU A 150 -26.68 14.24 -2.78
CA GLU A 150 -25.81 14.38 -3.96
C GLU A 150 -25.32 13.00 -4.42
N SER A 151 -24.89 12.88 -5.68
CA SER A 151 -24.26 11.67 -6.22
C SER A 151 -22.74 11.88 -6.26
N TYR A 152 -22.04 11.36 -5.25
CA TYR A 152 -20.61 11.55 -5.06
C TYR A 152 -19.77 10.50 -5.77
N GLU A 153 -18.65 10.91 -6.33
CA GLU A 153 -17.63 10.00 -6.80
C GLU A 153 -16.98 9.25 -5.62
N ILE A 154 -16.61 7.99 -5.89
CA ILE A 154 -16.16 7.04 -4.87
C ILE A 154 -14.67 6.76 -5.07
N MET A 155 -13.93 6.79 -3.97
CA MET A 155 -12.54 6.34 -3.90
C MET A 155 -12.45 5.08 -3.03
N VAL A 156 -11.90 4.00 -3.57
CA VAL A 156 -11.75 2.72 -2.86
C VAL A 156 -10.27 2.48 -2.56
N PHE A 157 -9.92 2.48 -1.28
CA PHE A 157 -8.55 2.38 -0.81
C PHE A 157 -8.12 0.95 -0.54
N PHE A 158 -7.02 0.53 -1.18
CA PHE A 158 -6.30 -0.70 -0.87
C PHE A 158 -5.02 -0.38 -0.09
N HIS A 159 -4.92 -0.91 1.13
CA HIS A 159 -3.81 -0.59 2.04
C HIS A 159 -2.48 -1.23 1.63
N GLY A 160 -1.36 -0.64 2.06
CA GLY A 160 -0.03 -1.24 1.89
C GLY A 160 0.28 -2.34 2.92
N GLY A 161 1.55 -2.77 2.92
CA GLY A 161 2.10 -3.70 3.92
C GLY A 161 2.73 -4.97 3.34
N SER A 162 3.47 -4.85 2.23
CA SER A 162 4.20 -5.95 1.55
C SER A 162 3.37 -7.20 1.25
N THR A 163 2.03 -7.06 1.13
CA THR A 163 1.04 -8.14 1.01
C THR A 163 0.93 -9.10 2.21
N VAL A 164 1.71 -8.89 3.28
CA VAL A 164 1.78 -9.79 4.45
C VAL A 164 1.24 -9.15 5.74
N PHE A 165 1.14 -7.82 5.79
CA PHE A 165 0.54 -7.09 6.89
C PHE A 165 -0.31 -5.88 6.39
N GLY A 166 -1.02 -5.23 7.30
CA GLY A 166 -1.84 -4.05 7.05
C GLY A 166 -3.32 -4.25 7.39
N SER A 167 -4.06 -3.14 7.49
CA SER A 167 -5.49 -3.15 7.80
C SER A 167 -6.18 -1.86 7.36
N SER A 168 -7.46 -1.98 6.97
CA SER A 168 -8.33 -0.85 6.66
C SER A 168 -8.65 0.05 7.85
N ALA A 169 -8.42 -0.44 9.08
CA ALA A 169 -8.70 0.26 10.32
C ALA A 169 -7.50 1.07 10.88
N MET A 170 -6.36 1.07 10.17
CA MET A 170 -5.19 1.82 10.60
C MET A 170 -5.43 3.33 10.52
N ASP A 171 -5.00 4.06 11.55
CA ASP A 171 -5.31 5.50 11.67
C ASP A 171 -4.70 6.36 10.55
N VAL A 172 -3.59 5.93 9.96
CA VAL A 172 -2.96 6.54 8.76
C VAL A 172 -3.90 6.56 7.55
N TYR A 173 -4.92 5.72 7.53
CA TYR A 173 -5.89 5.64 6.45
C TYR A 173 -7.24 6.24 6.82
N ASN A 174 -7.34 6.97 7.94
CA ASN A 174 -8.60 7.61 8.31
C ASN A 174 -8.96 8.71 7.29
N PRO A 175 -10.04 8.56 6.49
CA PRO A 175 -10.29 9.46 5.39
C PRO A 175 -11.24 10.60 5.76
N SER A 176 -11.58 10.80 7.04
CA SER A 176 -12.64 11.73 7.44
C SER A 176 -12.37 13.16 6.95
N THR A 177 -11.12 13.62 7.07
CA THR A 177 -10.73 14.96 6.59
C THR A 177 -10.65 15.03 5.07
N LEU A 178 -10.18 13.96 4.41
CA LEU A 178 -10.21 13.82 2.95
C LEU A 178 -11.66 13.97 2.43
N VAL A 179 -12.57 13.11 2.88
CA VAL A 179 -14.02 13.12 2.55
C VAL A 179 -14.64 14.50 2.76
N ALA A 180 -14.39 15.09 3.92
CA ALA A 180 -14.96 16.37 4.30
C ALA A 180 -14.45 17.55 3.44
N GLU A 181 -13.19 17.50 2.97
CA GLU A 181 -12.61 18.58 2.16
C GLU A 181 -12.92 18.40 0.66
N THR A 182 -12.93 17.16 0.15
CA THR A 182 -13.08 16.89 -1.28
C THR A 182 -14.52 16.68 -1.72
N ASN A 183 -15.46 16.41 -0.79
CA ASN A 183 -16.82 15.95 -1.09
C ASN A 183 -16.78 14.75 -2.05
N THR A 184 -16.14 13.68 -1.59
CA THR A 184 -16.09 12.36 -2.26
C THR A 184 -16.37 11.30 -1.21
N ILE A 185 -16.95 10.17 -1.60
CA ILE A 185 -17.05 9.01 -0.72
C ILE A 185 -15.70 8.31 -0.72
N VAL A 186 -15.21 7.92 0.46
CA VAL A 186 -14.01 7.10 0.58
C VAL A 186 -14.37 5.80 1.29
N ILE A 187 -13.95 4.69 0.70
CA ILE A 187 -14.18 3.35 1.22
C ILE A 187 -12.83 2.68 1.46
N THR A 188 -12.55 2.24 2.68
CA THR A 188 -11.35 1.42 2.98
C THR A 188 -11.77 -0.04 3.12
N ILE A 189 -11.00 -0.96 2.57
CA ILE A 189 -11.33 -2.40 2.61
C ILE A 189 -10.19 -3.21 3.21
N ASN A 190 -10.53 -4.28 3.92
CA ASN A 190 -9.61 -5.37 4.16
C ASN A 190 -9.61 -6.32 2.96
N TYR A 191 -8.56 -7.13 2.85
CA TYR A 191 -8.45 -8.28 1.96
C TYR A 191 -7.44 -9.25 2.57
N ARG A 192 -7.51 -10.55 2.23
CA ARG A 192 -6.58 -11.54 2.81
C ARG A 192 -5.13 -11.26 2.43
N LEU A 193 -4.21 -11.62 3.33
CA LEU A 193 -2.78 -11.33 3.23
C LEU A 193 -1.95 -12.62 3.27
N GLY A 194 -0.72 -12.56 2.78
CA GLY A 194 0.26 -13.64 2.80
C GLY A 194 -0.31 -14.96 2.29
N VAL A 195 -0.01 -16.04 3.00
CA VAL A 195 -0.51 -17.38 2.66
C VAL A 195 -2.04 -17.46 2.58
N PHE A 196 -2.78 -16.70 3.40
CA PHE A 196 -4.25 -16.69 3.34
C PHE A 196 -4.80 -16.06 2.06
N GLY A 197 -4.05 -15.12 1.47
CA GLY A 197 -4.44 -14.37 0.28
C GLY A 197 -3.93 -14.95 -1.04
N PHE A 198 -2.94 -15.85 -1.00
CA PHE A 198 -2.22 -16.27 -2.21
C PHE A 198 -1.84 -17.75 -2.26
N LEU A 199 -2.21 -18.58 -1.28
CA LEU A 199 -1.93 -20.03 -1.34
C LEU A 199 -2.61 -20.66 -2.56
N TYR A 200 -1.81 -21.35 -3.36
CA TYR A 200 -2.27 -22.17 -4.48
C TYR A 200 -1.94 -23.63 -4.20
N LEU A 201 -2.92 -24.51 -4.37
CA LEU A 201 -2.77 -25.96 -4.38
C LEU A 201 -3.71 -26.53 -5.45
N ASP A 202 -3.19 -27.39 -6.32
CA ASP A 202 -3.84 -27.87 -7.55
C ASP A 202 -5.36 -28.05 -7.44
N ASN A 203 -6.10 -27.11 -8.04
CA ASN A 203 -7.57 -27.06 -8.13
C ASN A 203 -8.36 -27.02 -6.80
N GLU A 204 -7.69 -27.09 -5.66
CA GLU A 204 -8.31 -27.01 -4.34
C GLU A 204 -8.31 -25.58 -3.82
N PHE A 205 -7.15 -24.91 -3.89
CA PHE A 205 -6.99 -23.50 -3.56
C PHE A 205 -6.53 -22.73 -4.79
N PRO A 206 -7.32 -21.74 -5.26
CA PRO A 206 -7.12 -21.15 -6.58
C PRO A 206 -5.92 -20.21 -6.69
N GLY A 207 -5.29 -19.83 -5.57
CA GLY A 207 -4.42 -18.67 -5.52
C GLY A 207 -5.19 -17.37 -5.76
N ASN A 208 -4.48 -16.24 -5.74
CA ASN A 208 -5.05 -14.90 -6.01
C ASN A 208 -6.29 -14.52 -5.16
N GLN A 209 -6.50 -15.16 -4.01
CA GLN A 209 -7.66 -14.94 -3.16
C GLN A 209 -7.78 -13.47 -2.74
N ALA A 210 -6.67 -12.80 -2.45
CA ALA A 210 -6.62 -11.38 -2.13
C ALA A 210 -7.16 -10.47 -3.25
N LEU A 211 -6.81 -10.76 -4.52
CA LEU A 211 -7.31 -10.02 -5.69
C LEU A 211 -8.81 -10.29 -5.91
N GLN A 212 -9.25 -11.51 -5.62
CA GLN A 212 -10.65 -11.88 -5.68
C GLN A 212 -11.44 -11.19 -4.55
N ASP A 213 -10.89 -11.07 -3.35
CA ASP A 213 -11.48 -10.34 -2.22
C ASP A 213 -11.67 -8.86 -2.58
N GLN A 214 -10.64 -8.23 -3.15
CA GLN A 214 -10.73 -6.85 -3.64
C GLN A 214 -11.79 -6.69 -4.73
N SER A 215 -11.90 -7.65 -5.65
CA SER A 215 -12.92 -7.62 -6.70
C SER A 215 -14.34 -7.83 -6.17
N GLU A 216 -14.56 -8.71 -5.19
CA GLU A 216 -15.88 -8.89 -4.58
C GLU A 216 -16.29 -7.65 -3.79
N ALA A 217 -15.34 -7.01 -3.10
CA ALA A 217 -15.58 -5.71 -2.45
C ALA A 217 -15.97 -4.63 -3.46
N LEU A 218 -15.26 -4.51 -4.60
CA LEU A 218 -15.61 -3.56 -5.66
C LEU A 218 -17.01 -3.81 -6.24
N LYS A 219 -17.36 -5.07 -6.46
CA LYS A 219 -18.71 -5.47 -6.90
C LYS A 219 -19.78 -5.08 -5.88
N TRP A 220 -19.53 -5.36 -4.60
CA TRP A 220 -20.44 -4.97 -3.51
C TRP A 220 -20.63 -3.45 -3.45
N ILE A 221 -19.54 -2.70 -3.55
CA ILE A 221 -19.53 -1.23 -3.55
C ILE A 221 -20.34 -0.70 -4.72
N SER A 222 -20.07 -1.17 -5.94
CA SER A 222 -20.80 -0.77 -7.15
C SER A 222 -22.30 -1.06 -7.03
N THR A 223 -22.67 -2.20 -6.46
CA THR A 223 -24.08 -2.60 -6.28
C THR A 223 -24.83 -1.76 -5.24
N ASN A 224 -24.14 -1.24 -4.22
CA ASN A 224 -24.76 -0.53 -3.11
C ASN A 224 -24.44 0.98 -3.08
N ALA A 225 -23.64 1.49 -4.01
CA ALA A 225 -23.13 2.86 -4.04
C ALA A 225 -24.21 3.93 -3.82
N GLU A 226 -25.31 3.86 -4.57
CA GLU A 226 -26.38 4.86 -4.56
C GLU A 226 -27.03 4.99 -3.18
N LYS A 227 -27.07 3.91 -2.40
CA LYS A 227 -27.65 3.87 -1.05
C LYS A 227 -26.87 4.73 -0.06
N PHE A 228 -25.61 5.03 -0.36
CA PHE A 228 -24.75 5.91 0.42
C PHE A 228 -24.57 7.29 -0.24
N GLY A 229 -25.35 7.62 -1.28
CA GLY A 229 -25.17 8.85 -2.05
C GLY A 229 -23.97 8.81 -3.00
N GLY A 230 -23.53 7.60 -3.40
CA GLY A 230 -22.42 7.40 -4.32
C GLY A 230 -22.84 7.20 -5.77
N ASN A 231 -21.96 7.53 -6.71
CA ASN A 231 -22.12 7.26 -8.13
C ASN A 231 -21.48 5.91 -8.49
N PRO A 232 -22.26 4.85 -8.79
CA PRO A 232 -21.72 3.53 -9.14
C PRO A 232 -20.90 3.54 -10.44
N ASN A 233 -21.12 4.53 -11.30
CA ASN A 233 -20.40 4.71 -12.56
C ASN A 233 -19.13 5.55 -12.40
N LYS A 234 -18.75 5.89 -11.16
CA LYS A 234 -17.58 6.74 -10.90
C LYS A 234 -16.78 6.30 -9.68
N ILE A 235 -16.23 5.09 -9.78
CA ILE A 235 -15.43 4.43 -8.74
C ILE A 235 -13.96 4.47 -9.14
N THR A 236 -13.12 5.08 -8.30
CA THR A 236 -11.67 5.15 -8.48
C THR A 236 -10.99 4.23 -7.48
N ILE A 237 -10.22 3.26 -7.95
CA ILE A 237 -9.31 2.49 -7.09
C ILE A 237 -8.12 3.40 -6.76
N PHE A 238 -7.71 3.44 -5.50
CA PHE A 238 -6.43 4.00 -5.12
C PHE A 238 -5.77 3.14 -4.06
N GLY A 239 -4.44 3.07 -4.08
CA GLY A 239 -3.70 2.28 -3.11
C GLY A 239 -2.29 2.80 -2.95
N GLN A 240 -1.63 2.30 -1.92
CA GLN A 240 -0.24 2.63 -1.62
C GLN A 240 0.58 1.35 -1.44
N SER A 241 1.83 1.34 -1.91
CA SER A 241 2.74 0.18 -1.79
C SER A 241 2.15 -1.11 -2.39
N ALA A 242 2.13 -2.20 -1.63
CA ALA A 242 1.45 -3.44 -1.98
C ALA A 242 -0.02 -3.26 -2.39
N GLY A 243 -0.75 -2.32 -1.77
CA GLY A 243 -2.13 -2.00 -2.15
C GLY A 243 -2.23 -1.35 -3.52
N ALA A 244 -1.26 -0.50 -3.90
CA ALA A 244 -1.15 0.02 -5.26
C ALA A 244 -0.77 -1.10 -6.25
N MET A 245 0.17 -1.96 -5.89
CA MET A 245 0.53 -3.11 -6.73
C MET A 245 -0.68 -4.01 -7.03
N LEU A 246 -1.42 -4.43 -5.99
CA LEU A 246 -2.64 -5.24 -6.12
C LEU A 246 -3.76 -4.48 -6.86
N GLY A 247 -3.93 -3.19 -6.56
CA GLY A 247 -4.78 -2.28 -7.33
C GLY A 247 -4.45 -2.33 -8.82
N GLY A 248 -3.17 -2.27 -9.18
CA GLY A 248 -2.68 -2.34 -10.55
C GLY A 248 -2.99 -3.66 -11.26
N TYR A 249 -3.07 -4.78 -10.52
CA TYR A 249 -3.48 -6.07 -11.10
C TYR A 249 -4.94 -6.08 -11.57
N HIS A 250 -5.80 -5.19 -11.07
CA HIS A 250 -7.16 -5.03 -11.60
C HIS A 250 -7.20 -4.52 -13.05
N LEU A 251 -6.10 -3.95 -13.57
CA LEU A 251 -5.97 -3.65 -15.00
C LEU A 251 -6.00 -4.93 -15.86
N PHE A 252 -5.58 -6.07 -15.31
CA PHE A 252 -5.54 -7.37 -16.00
C PHE A 252 -6.73 -8.25 -15.64
N TYR A 253 -7.35 -8.03 -14.48
CA TYR A 253 -8.45 -8.85 -14.00
C TYR A 253 -9.81 -8.45 -14.60
N LYS A 254 -10.17 -9.06 -15.75
CA LYS A 254 -11.37 -8.74 -16.53
C LYS A 254 -12.68 -8.75 -15.72
N LYS A 255 -12.84 -9.70 -14.78
CA LYS A 255 -14.06 -9.80 -13.95
C LYS A 255 -14.26 -8.56 -13.06
N SER A 256 -13.20 -7.81 -12.75
CA SER A 256 -13.27 -6.59 -11.94
C SER A 256 -13.54 -5.31 -12.74
N TRP A 257 -13.35 -5.31 -14.06
CA TRP A 257 -13.43 -4.12 -14.90
C TRP A 257 -14.75 -3.35 -14.86
N PRO A 258 -15.93 -3.99 -14.71
CA PRO A 258 -17.20 -3.27 -14.61
C PRO A 258 -17.32 -2.38 -13.36
N TYR A 259 -16.54 -2.65 -12.32
CA TYR A 259 -16.77 -2.07 -10.99
C TYR A 259 -15.86 -0.89 -10.65
N PHE A 260 -15.02 -0.45 -11.59
CA PHE A 260 -14.20 0.75 -11.43
C PHE A 260 -13.95 1.46 -12.77
N THR A 261 -13.72 2.76 -12.69
CA THR A 261 -13.48 3.61 -13.86
C THR A 261 -12.06 4.15 -13.92
N ASN A 262 -11.39 4.34 -12.78
CA ASN A 262 -10.09 5.01 -12.69
C ASN A 262 -9.17 4.30 -11.70
N ILE A 263 -7.87 4.56 -11.80
CA ILE A 263 -6.89 4.07 -10.84
C ILE A 263 -5.83 5.11 -10.45
N ILE A 264 -5.42 5.10 -9.18
CA ILE A 264 -4.29 5.87 -8.63
C ILE A 264 -3.33 4.91 -7.93
N LEU A 265 -2.09 4.85 -8.39
CA LEU A 265 -1.06 3.94 -7.92
C LEU A 265 0.06 4.72 -7.22
N GLN A 266 0.10 4.67 -5.89
CA GLN A 266 1.08 5.40 -5.08
C GLN A 266 2.20 4.46 -4.63
N SER A 267 3.42 4.68 -5.09
CA SER A 267 4.61 3.93 -4.68
C SER A 267 4.45 2.42 -4.81
N GLY A 268 3.81 1.94 -5.87
CA GLY A 268 3.63 0.51 -6.12
C GLY A 268 3.19 0.24 -7.55
N SER A 269 3.65 -0.88 -8.10
CA SER A 269 3.44 -1.27 -9.50
C SER A 269 3.31 -2.78 -9.60
N PRO A 270 2.36 -3.31 -10.42
CA PRO A 270 2.33 -4.73 -10.76
C PRO A 270 3.55 -5.17 -11.59
N LEU A 271 4.47 -4.24 -11.91
CA LEU A 271 5.73 -4.49 -12.62
C LEU A 271 6.97 -4.63 -11.70
N PHE A 272 6.77 -4.78 -10.37
CA PHE A 272 7.86 -5.11 -9.44
C PHE A 272 8.19 -6.62 -9.45
N GLU A 273 9.35 -6.99 -10.03
CA GLU A 273 9.69 -8.40 -10.36
C GLU A 273 9.65 -9.39 -9.18
N PRO A 274 10.16 -9.09 -7.96
CA PRO A 274 10.11 -10.00 -6.82
C PRO A 274 8.70 -10.42 -6.40
N LEU A 275 7.68 -9.63 -6.75
CA LEU A 275 6.27 -9.91 -6.48
C LEU A 275 5.49 -10.19 -7.78
N PHE A 276 6.19 -10.65 -8.82
CA PHE A 276 5.55 -11.10 -10.06
C PHE A 276 4.70 -12.33 -9.87
N PRO A 277 3.69 -12.49 -10.74
CA PRO A 277 2.91 -13.69 -10.74
C PRO A 277 3.80 -14.88 -11.12
N VAL A 278 3.72 -15.95 -10.34
CA VAL A 278 4.42 -17.21 -10.64
C VAL A 278 3.52 -18.17 -11.42
N SER A 279 4.11 -19.18 -12.06
CA SER A 279 3.31 -20.24 -12.70
C SER A 279 2.54 -21.06 -11.65
N LYS A 280 1.44 -21.69 -12.07
CA LYS A 280 0.70 -22.66 -11.22
C LYS A 280 1.62 -23.73 -10.63
N GLN A 281 2.56 -24.23 -11.42
CA GLN A 281 3.51 -25.27 -11.02
C GLN A 281 4.41 -24.79 -9.87
N GLU A 282 4.97 -23.59 -9.99
CA GLU A 282 5.82 -23.01 -8.95
C GLU A 282 5.01 -22.65 -7.71
N ALA A 283 3.79 -22.12 -7.87
CA ALA A 283 2.90 -21.82 -6.75
C ALA A 283 2.51 -23.10 -5.98
N ASN A 284 2.20 -24.19 -6.70
CA ASN A 284 1.89 -25.49 -6.11
C ASN A 284 3.09 -26.07 -5.35
N ARG A 285 4.29 -26.01 -5.94
CA ARG A 285 5.53 -26.45 -5.28
C ARG A 285 5.73 -25.71 -3.95
N ARG A 286 5.59 -24.38 -3.95
CA ARG A 286 5.70 -23.56 -2.73
C ARG A 286 4.62 -23.91 -1.71
N GLY A 287 3.39 -24.14 -2.16
CA GLY A 287 2.27 -24.56 -1.32
C GLY A 287 2.54 -25.90 -0.62
N LEU A 288 3.03 -26.90 -1.35
CA LEU A 288 3.36 -28.23 -0.80
C LEU A 288 4.53 -28.18 0.19
N GLU A 289 5.60 -27.44 -0.13
CA GLU A 289 6.73 -27.26 0.79
C GLU A 289 6.34 -26.51 2.07
N PHE A 290 5.47 -25.51 1.95
CA PHE A 290 4.90 -24.82 3.11
C PHE A 290 4.07 -25.77 3.98
N LEU A 291 3.20 -26.58 3.37
CA LEU A 291 2.43 -27.59 4.10
C LEU A 291 3.33 -28.53 4.89
N GLU A 292 4.42 -29.00 4.28
CA GLU A 292 5.40 -29.84 4.96
C GLU A 292 6.03 -29.12 6.17
N SER A 293 6.30 -27.81 6.04
CA SER A 293 6.88 -26.98 7.11
C SER A 293 5.97 -26.82 8.34
N ILE A 294 4.64 -26.85 8.16
CA ILE A 294 3.67 -26.80 9.26
C ILE A 294 3.31 -28.19 9.82
N GLY A 295 4.02 -29.24 9.37
CA GLY A 295 3.80 -30.61 9.81
C GLY A 295 2.68 -31.34 9.07
N CYS A 296 2.10 -30.75 8.03
CA CYS A 296 1.19 -31.44 7.13
C CYS A 296 1.99 -32.33 6.17
N LYS A 297 2.12 -33.61 6.51
CA LYS A 297 2.76 -34.66 5.72
C LYS A 297 1.74 -35.76 5.50
N ASN A 298 1.56 -36.30 4.29
CA ASN A 298 0.77 -37.52 4.05
C ASN A 298 0.88 -38.04 2.61
N ASP A 299 0.33 -39.24 2.39
CA ASP A 299 0.34 -39.98 1.11
C ASP A 299 -0.67 -39.46 0.07
N THR A 300 -1.71 -38.69 0.47
CA THR A 300 -2.77 -38.20 -0.43
C THR A 300 -3.04 -36.70 -0.31
N SER A 301 -3.61 -36.11 -1.38
CA SER A 301 -4.03 -34.70 -1.39
C SER A 301 -5.12 -34.40 -0.35
N SER A 302 -6.02 -35.36 -0.06
CA SER A 302 -7.12 -35.17 0.90
C SER A 302 -6.59 -34.92 2.32
N ASP A 303 -5.58 -35.68 2.73
CA ASP A 303 -5.06 -35.58 4.10
C ASP A 303 -4.30 -34.26 4.32
N LEU A 304 -3.65 -33.73 3.27
CA LEU A 304 -3.00 -32.41 3.30
C LEU A 304 -4.04 -31.29 3.49
N LEU A 305 -5.19 -31.38 2.81
CA LEU A 305 -6.27 -30.40 2.91
C LEU A 305 -6.91 -30.41 4.30
N GLU A 306 -7.16 -31.59 4.87
CA GLU A 306 -7.69 -31.71 6.23
C GLU A 306 -6.72 -31.13 7.25
N CYS A 307 -5.42 -31.42 7.11
CA CYS A 307 -4.39 -30.89 8.00
C CYS A 307 -4.33 -29.35 8.00
N ILE A 308 -4.28 -28.70 6.84
CA ILE A 308 -4.20 -27.23 6.79
C ILE A 308 -5.51 -26.56 7.24
N LYS A 309 -6.66 -27.20 7.00
CA LYS A 309 -7.96 -26.74 7.53
C LYS A 309 -8.02 -26.82 9.06
N ASN A 310 -7.42 -27.83 9.68
CA ASN A 310 -7.38 -28.00 11.13
C ASN A 310 -6.26 -27.20 11.81
N SER A 311 -5.30 -26.69 11.05
CA SER A 311 -4.19 -25.88 11.56
C SER A 311 -4.67 -24.53 12.09
N THR A 312 -4.04 -24.02 13.16
CA THR A 312 -4.41 -22.71 13.71
C THR A 312 -3.92 -21.57 12.82
N SER A 313 -4.70 -20.50 12.71
CA SER A 313 -4.37 -19.36 11.84
C SER A 313 -3.07 -18.67 12.27
N ASN A 314 -2.75 -18.66 13.57
CA ASN A 314 -1.48 -18.14 14.09
C ASN A 314 -0.29 -18.99 13.64
N SER A 315 -0.40 -20.32 13.71
CA SER A 315 0.66 -21.23 13.25
C SER A 315 0.89 -21.07 11.74
N ILE A 316 -0.19 -21.00 10.96
CA ILE A 316 -0.12 -20.77 9.51
C ILE A 316 0.57 -19.44 9.20
N ALA A 317 0.16 -18.35 9.85
CA ALA A 317 0.76 -17.03 9.65
C ALA A 317 2.26 -17.04 9.99
N TYR A 318 2.63 -17.55 11.15
CA TYR A 318 4.01 -17.57 11.63
C TYR A 318 4.94 -18.44 10.77
N GLU A 319 4.52 -19.67 10.48
CA GLU A 319 5.33 -20.57 9.65
C GLU A 319 5.40 -20.12 8.20
N SER A 320 4.42 -19.37 7.69
CA SER A 320 4.48 -18.80 6.34
C SER A 320 5.62 -17.77 6.18
N ILE A 321 5.88 -17.00 7.23
CA ILE A 321 6.99 -16.05 7.29
C ILE A 321 8.32 -16.80 7.38
N LYS A 322 8.44 -17.79 8.27
CA LYS A 322 9.64 -18.63 8.34
C LYS A 322 9.94 -19.36 7.04
N TYR A 323 8.92 -19.85 6.34
CA TYR A 323 9.08 -20.48 5.04
C TYR A 323 9.62 -19.47 4.01
N THR A 324 9.09 -18.24 4.01
CA THR A 324 9.62 -17.14 3.20
C THR A 324 11.08 -16.84 3.54
N ASP A 325 11.44 -16.76 4.82
CA ASP A 325 12.83 -16.53 5.25
C ASP A 325 13.75 -17.67 4.80
N LYS A 326 13.30 -18.92 4.91
CA LYS A 326 14.04 -20.10 4.44
C LYS A 326 14.27 -20.03 2.92
N MET A 327 13.24 -19.68 2.14
CA MET A 327 13.36 -19.45 0.70
C MET A 327 14.35 -18.32 0.39
N ALA A 328 14.40 -17.31 1.24
CA ALA A 328 15.36 -16.22 1.21
C ALA A 328 16.67 -16.56 1.96
N GLY A 329 17.08 -17.83 2.02
CA GLY A 329 18.37 -18.24 2.59
C GLY A 329 18.55 -17.94 4.08
N ASN A 330 17.46 -18.07 4.85
CA ASN A 330 17.35 -17.77 6.29
C ASN A 330 17.58 -16.30 6.65
N TYR A 331 17.09 -15.39 5.80
CA TYR A 331 17.14 -13.95 6.05
C TYR A 331 15.86 -13.47 6.73
N HIS A 332 15.91 -13.23 8.04
CA HIS A 332 14.76 -12.97 8.93
C HIS A 332 13.85 -11.77 8.58
N THR A 333 14.30 -10.85 7.72
CA THR A 333 13.56 -9.65 7.31
C THR A 333 13.17 -9.71 5.83
N SER A 334 13.23 -10.90 5.23
CA SER A 334 12.92 -11.13 3.81
C SER A 334 11.51 -10.69 3.43
N MET A 335 10.56 -10.70 4.36
CA MET A 335 9.17 -10.30 4.14
C MET A 335 9.00 -8.87 3.61
N PHE A 336 9.96 -7.98 3.85
CA PHE A 336 9.94 -6.61 3.33
C PHE A 336 10.40 -6.51 1.88
N LEU A 337 11.04 -7.57 1.37
CA LEU A 337 11.68 -7.64 0.05
C LEU A 337 10.94 -8.58 -0.89
N MET A 338 10.39 -9.66 -0.36
CA MET A 338 9.65 -10.69 -1.10
C MET A 338 8.71 -11.49 -0.20
N THR A 339 7.86 -12.30 -0.82
CA THR A 339 7.08 -13.32 -0.11
C THR A 339 7.04 -14.61 -0.93
N ALA A 340 6.90 -15.75 -0.25
CA ALA A 340 6.64 -17.02 -0.92
C ALA A 340 5.30 -17.03 -1.67
N PHE A 341 4.31 -16.33 -1.12
CA PHE A 341 2.92 -16.36 -1.56
C PHE A 341 2.57 -15.08 -2.33
N VAL A 342 2.84 -15.12 -3.64
CA VAL A 342 2.62 -14.01 -4.60
C VAL A 342 1.44 -14.35 -5.52
N PRO A 343 0.98 -13.42 -6.37
CA PRO A 343 -0.03 -13.74 -7.37
C PRO A 343 0.36 -14.94 -8.26
N VAL A 344 -0.64 -15.57 -8.87
CA VAL A 344 -0.47 -16.77 -9.71
C VAL A 344 -0.97 -16.46 -11.12
N LEU A 345 -0.23 -16.91 -12.14
CA LEU A 345 -0.69 -16.97 -13.53
C LEU A 345 -1.72 -18.10 -13.67
N ASP A 346 -2.94 -17.81 -13.21
CA ASP A 346 -4.01 -18.79 -13.06
C ASP A 346 -4.85 -18.99 -14.32
N GLY A 347 -4.71 -18.10 -15.32
CA GLY A 347 -5.55 -18.08 -16.51
C GLY A 347 -6.84 -17.28 -16.35
N GLU A 348 -7.26 -17.00 -15.10
CA GLU A 348 -8.54 -16.37 -14.77
C GLU A 348 -8.40 -14.94 -14.25
N VAL A 349 -7.67 -14.76 -13.13
CA VAL A 349 -7.37 -13.45 -12.57
C VAL A 349 -6.24 -12.81 -13.34
N ILE A 350 -5.19 -13.59 -13.61
CA ILE A 350 -4.01 -13.16 -14.38
C ILE A 350 -3.74 -14.20 -15.47
N SER A 351 -4.14 -13.88 -16.70
CA SER A 351 -4.06 -14.82 -17.82
C SER A 351 -2.67 -14.91 -18.46
N GLU A 352 -1.87 -13.85 -18.39
CA GLU A 352 -0.52 -13.78 -18.94
C GLU A 352 0.33 -12.79 -18.15
N HIS A 353 1.63 -12.75 -18.42
CA HIS A 353 2.55 -11.86 -17.72
C HIS A 353 2.13 -10.38 -17.89
N PRO A 354 2.12 -9.55 -16.82
CA PRO A 354 1.67 -8.15 -16.88
C PRO A 354 2.37 -7.30 -17.95
N VAL A 355 3.68 -7.49 -18.14
CA VAL A 355 4.43 -6.78 -19.19
C VAL A 355 3.90 -7.12 -20.59
N ASP A 356 3.59 -8.39 -20.85
CA ASP A 356 3.09 -8.84 -22.15
C ASP A 356 1.67 -8.34 -22.39
N SER A 357 0.82 -8.39 -21.36
CA SER A 357 -0.52 -7.80 -21.38
C SER A 357 -0.47 -6.32 -21.77
N LEU A 358 0.42 -5.55 -21.14
CA LEU A 358 0.55 -4.11 -21.43
C LEU A 358 1.08 -3.86 -22.84
N LYS A 359 2.11 -4.60 -23.28
CA LYS A 359 2.66 -4.48 -24.65
C LYS A 359 1.61 -4.75 -25.73
N LYS A 360 0.83 -5.82 -25.56
CA LYS A 360 -0.26 -6.22 -26.47
C LYS A 360 -1.50 -5.32 -26.37
N GLY A 361 -1.55 -4.44 -25.37
CA GLY A 361 -2.76 -3.67 -25.07
C GLY A 361 -3.90 -4.52 -24.47
N ASN A 362 -3.64 -5.72 -23.94
CA ASN A 362 -4.62 -6.61 -23.30
C ASN A 362 -4.83 -6.26 -21.81
N PHE A 363 -5.26 -5.03 -21.54
CA PHE A 363 -5.58 -4.55 -20.19
C PHE A 363 -6.74 -3.54 -20.24
N LYS A 364 -7.31 -3.15 -19.09
CA LYS A 364 -8.32 -2.09 -19.01
C LYS A 364 -7.67 -0.73 -19.26
N LYS A 365 -8.14 -0.03 -20.28
CA LYS A 365 -7.72 1.36 -20.56
C LYS A 365 -8.61 2.28 -19.75
N CYS A 366 -8.04 2.90 -18.71
CA CYS A 366 -8.72 3.83 -17.84
C CYS A 366 -7.82 5.01 -17.48
N PRO A 367 -8.37 6.17 -17.08
CA PRO A 367 -7.58 7.23 -16.48
C PRO A 367 -6.70 6.69 -15.35
N THR A 368 -5.42 7.06 -15.36
CA THR A 368 -4.42 6.53 -14.44
C THR A 368 -3.52 7.63 -13.88
N ILE A 369 -3.38 7.67 -12.55
CA ILE A 369 -2.27 8.35 -11.87
C ILE A 369 -1.28 7.30 -11.37
N ILE A 370 0.01 7.51 -11.61
CA ILE A 370 1.11 6.74 -11.03
C ILE A 370 2.02 7.71 -10.29
N GLY A 371 2.58 7.33 -9.15
CA GLY A 371 3.63 8.13 -8.54
C GLY A 371 4.46 7.40 -7.53
N PHE A 372 5.47 8.09 -7.04
CA PHE A 372 6.47 7.59 -6.11
C PHE A 372 7.11 8.76 -5.35
N ASN A 373 7.77 8.43 -4.24
CA ASN A 373 8.50 9.38 -3.42
C ASN A 373 9.97 9.45 -3.87
N GLN A 374 10.67 10.50 -3.46
CA GLN A 374 12.06 10.69 -3.89
C GLN A 374 13.04 9.70 -3.25
N ASN A 375 12.81 9.29 -2.01
CA ASN A 375 13.73 8.47 -1.22
C ASN A 375 13.06 7.19 -0.71
N GLU A 376 12.29 6.51 -1.56
CA GLU A 376 11.52 5.31 -1.21
C GLU A 376 12.33 4.27 -0.41
N GLY A 377 13.56 4.03 -0.85
CA GLY A 377 14.42 2.96 -0.34
C GLY A 377 15.07 3.24 1.02
N THR A 378 15.00 4.45 1.57
CA THR A 378 15.64 4.75 2.87
C THR A 378 14.97 4.01 4.02
N LEU A 379 13.65 3.84 3.97
CA LEU A 379 12.91 2.98 4.91
C LEU A 379 13.36 1.52 4.79
N PHE A 380 13.49 1.02 3.57
CA PHE A 380 13.86 -0.38 3.30
C PHE A 380 15.29 -0.69 3.71
N SER A 381 16.20 0.27 3.58
CA SER A 381 17.54 0.18 4.17
C SER A 381 17.53 -0.06 5.68
N ALA A 382 16.53 0.51 6.37
CA ALA A 382 16.37 0.38 7.82
C ALA A 382 15.71 -0.94 8.23
N VAL A 383 14.57 -1.30 7.62
CA VAL A 383 13.72 -2.43 8.07
C VAL A 383 14.26 -3.79 7.67
N THR A 384 15.13 -3.84 6.66
CA THR A 384 15.79 -5.08 6.27
C THR A 384 16.91 -5.43 7.26
N GLY A 385 17.35 -4.50 8.10
CA GLY A 385 18.44 -4.78 9.06
C GLY A 385 19.83 -4.76 8.41
N PHE A 386 19.96 -4.38 7.14
CA PHE A 386 21.26 -4.09 6.53
C PHE A 386 21.91 -2.83 7.16
N ALA A 387 21.11 -1.79 7.48
CA ALA A 387 21.60 -0.63 8.23
C ALA A 387 21.37 -0.76 9.75
N GLY A 388 20.36 -1.52 10.17
CA GLY A 388 19.90 -1.58 11.56
C GLY A 388 19.30 -0.25 12.06
N LEU A 389 18.40 -0.30 13.04
CA LEU A 389 17.77 0.89 13.64
C LEU A 389 18.70 1.70 14.56
N LYS A 390 20.02 1.53 14.50
CA LYS A 390 20.98 2.22 15.40
C LYS A 390 22.24 2.73 14.68
N SER A 391 22.64 2.12 13.56
CA SER A 391 23.75 2.63 12.74
C SER A 391 23.23 3.66 11.74
N TYR A 392 22.79 4.81 12.27
CA TYR A 392 21.94 5.71 11.50
C TYR A 392 22.64 6.36 10.31
N ASN A 393 23.93 6.66 10.34
CA ASN A 393 24.48 7.57 9.32
C ASN A 393 25.54 6.97 8.42
N LYS A 394 25.97 5.71 8.62
CA LYS A 394 27.03 5.11 7.80
C LYS A 394 26.86 3.61 7.59
N ILE A 395 26.91 3.19 6.32
CA ILE A 395 27.07 1.78 5.93
C ILE A 395 28.48 1.63 5.38
N ASP A 396 29.25 0.65 5.85
CA ASP A 396 30.58 0.38 5.30
C ASP A 396 30.51 -0.49 4.02
N TYR A 397 31.63 -0.60 3.31
CA TYR A 397 31.66 -1.38 2.06
C TYR A 397 31.36 -2.87 2.28
N SER A 398 31.74 -3.41 3.44
CA SER A 398 31.51 -4.83 3.77
C SER A 398 30.01 -5.12 3.88
N THR A 399 29.27 -4.27 4.58
CA THR A 399 27.82 -4.33 4.73
C THR A 399 27.12 -4.07 3.40
N PHE A 400 27.59 -3.08 2.61
CA PHE A 400 27.05 -2.83 1.27
C PHE A 400 27.22 -4.04 0.33
N ASN A 401 28.40 -4.67 0.31
CA ASN A 401 28.61 -5.88 -0.48
C ASN A 401 27.76 -7.04 0.01
N TYR A 402 27.64 -7.22 1.32
CA TYR A 402 26.75 -8.22 1.90
C TYR A 402 25.29 -7.98 1.47
N PHE A 403 24.84 -6.73 1.46
CA PHE A 403 23.55 -6.34 0.91
C PHE A 403 23.41 -6.75 -0.56
N ILE A 404 24.36 -6.37 -1.44
CA ILE A 404 24.31 -6.72 -2.87
C ILE A 404 24.27 -8.24 -3.05
N ASP A 405 25.11 -8.97 -2.32
CA ASP A 405 25.15 -10.43 -2.38
C ASP A 405 23.84 -11.05 -1.93
N LYS A 406 23.31 -10.65 -0.77
CA LYS A 406 22.05 -11.21 -0.26
C LYS A 406 20.87 -10.80 -1.12
N TYR A 407 20.69 -9.50 -1.36
CA TYR A 407 19.54 -8.98 -2.08
C TYR A 407 19.37 -9.63 -3.44
N PHE A 408 20.45 -9.81 -4.21
CA PHE A 408 20.41 -10.41 -5.54
C PHE A 408 20.60 -11.93 -5.57
N HIS A 409 21.05 -12.56 -4.48
CA HIS A 409 21.01 -14.01 -4.36
C HIS A 409 19.59 -14.56 -4.51
N PHE A 410 18.60 -13.80 -4.03
CA PHE A 410 17.20 -14.22 -3.98
C PHE A 410 16.41 -13.95 -5.26
N TYR A 411 17.02 -13.40 -6.31
CA TYR A 411 16.34 -13.17 -7.58
C TYR A 411 16.40 -14.45 -8.42
N PRO A 412 15.32 -15.26 -8.46
CA PRO A 412 15.34 -16.59 -9.08
C PRO A 412 15.55 -16.54 -10.60
N LYS A 413 15.41 -15.35 -11.20
CA LYS A 413 15.55 -15.11 -12.63
C LYS A 413 16.99 -15.15 -13.13
N TYR A 414 17.98 -15.02 -12.25
CA TYR A 414 19.39 -14.97 -12.64
C TYR A 414 20.07 -16.30 -12.31
N GLY A 415 20.64 -16.97 -13.31
CA GLY A 415 21.55 -18.12 -13.08
C GLY A 415 22.82 -17.68 -12.36
N ASP A 416 23.59 -18.61 -11.77
CA ASP A 416 24.72 -18.25 -10.90
C ASP A 416 25.83 -17.43 -11.60
N VAL A 417 26.09 -17.70 -12.89
CA VAL A 417 27.02 -16.89 -13.71
C VAL A 417 26.47 -15.48 -13.94
N SER A 418 25.19 -15.39 -14.33
CA SER A 418 24.49 -14.11 -14.50
C SER A 418 24.42 -13.32 -13.19
N LYS A 419 24.33 -13.98 -12.01
CA LYS A 419 24.29 -13.29 -10.71
C LYS A 419 25.55 -12.47 -10.44
N ASN A 420 26.75 -12.97 -10.74
CA ASN A 420 27.97 -12.21 -10.49
C ASN A 420 28.07 -11.01 -11.43
N LEU A 421 27.79 -11.19 -12.73
CA LEU A 421 27.79 -10.09 -13.68
C LEU A 421 26.72 -9.04 -13.36
N VAL A 422 25.52 -9.47 -12.94
CA VAL A 422 24.44 -8.59 -12.46
C VAL A 422 24.91 -7.79 -11.24
N LYS A 423 25.48 -8.44 -10.23
CA LYS A 423 25.97 -7.78 -9.01
C LYS A 423 27.06 -6.75 -9.33
N GLU A 424 28.03 -7.08 -10.16
CA GLU A 424 29.09 -6.14 -10.58
C GLU A 424 28.55 -5.00 -11.45
N SER A 425 27.54 -5.26 -12.30
CA SER A 425 26.88 -4.22 -13.10
C SER A 425 26.12 -3.22 -12.22
N ILE A 426 25.50 -3.70 -11.14
CA ILE A 426 24.81 -2.83 -10.17
C ILE A 426 25.82 -2.00 -9.40
N LYS A 427 26.91 -2.61 -8.90
CA LYS A 427 28.01 -1.85 -8.29
C LYS A 427 28.53 -0.80 -9.26
N PHE A 428 28.72 -1.15 -10.53
CA PHE A 428 29.18 -0.20 -11.54
C PHE A 428 28.23 0.98 -11.76
N GLU A 429 26.91 0.74 -11.75
CA GLU A 429 25.93 1.81 -11.99
C GLU A 429 25.78 2.77 -10.79
N TYR A 430 25.90 2.26 -9.56
CA TYR A 430 25.66 3.04 -8.35
C TYR A 430 26.93 3.62 -7.72
N LEU A 431 28.08 2.99 -7.97
CA LEU A 431 29.36 3.44 -7.45
C LEU A 431 30.11 4.30 -8.50
N ASN A 432 30.64 5.45 -8.10
CA ASN A 432 31.42 6.40 -8.92
C ASN A 432 32.96 6.17 -8.94
N PHE A 433 33.52 5.43 -9.91
CA PHE A 433 34.97 5.13 -9.94
C PHE A 433 35.82 6.39 -10.18
N ILE A 434 36.30 7.05 -9.12
CA ILE A 434 37.31 8.12 -9.25
C ILE A 434 38.46 7.86 -8.29
N ASN A 435 39.53 7.26 -8.80
CA ASN A 435 40.89 7.56 -8.36
C ASN A 435 41.88 7.27 -9.51
N GLU A 436 42.47 8.32 -10.09
CA GLU A 436 43.41 8.21 -11.23
C GLU A 436 44.81 7.68 -10.82
N THR A 437 45.06 7.41 -9.54
CA THR A 437 46.41 7.05 -9.05
C THR A 437 46.52 5.68 -8.39
N ASN A 438 45.44 5.06 -7.93
CA ASN A 438 45.44 3.70 -7.38
C ASN A 438 44.16 2.97 -7.81
N ARG A 439 44.28 2.00 -8.71
CA ARG A 439 43.14 1.15 -9.16
C ARG A 439 42.58 0.24 -8.06
N ASP A 440 43.25 0.14 -6.92
CA ASP A 440 42.93 -0.81 -5.85
C ASP A 440 42.05 -0.22 -4.73
N GLU A 441 41.75 1.10 -4.76
CA GLU A 441 40.88 1.75 -3.77
C GLU A 441 39.68 2.41 -4.43
N LEU A 442 38.53 1.74 -4.30
CA LEU A 442 37.21 2.21 -4.70
C LEU A 442 36.75 3.34 -3.74
N ILE A 443 36.73 4.61 -4.19
CA ILE A 443 36.31 5.76 -3.37
C ILE A 443 35.26 6.61 -4.12
N PHE A 444 34.14 6.92 -3.46
CA PHE A 444 32.87 7.32 -4.08
C PHE A 444 32.26 8.66 -3.60
N LYS A 445 31.12 9.07 -4.18
CA LYS A 445 30.43 10.38 -4.02
C LYS A 445 29.91 10.61 -2.59
N GLY A 446 30.81 10.94 -1.67
CA GLY A 446 30.43 11.25 -0.29
C GLY A 446 31.59 11.08 0.66
N ASP A 447 31.27 10.83 1.93
CA ASP A 447 32.26 10.34 2.89
C ASP A 447 32.83 9.02 2.37
N LYS A 448 34.16 8.85 2.40
CA LYS A 448 34.87 7.74 1.73
C LYS A 448 34.44 6.35 2.22
N ASN A 449 33.69 6.26 3.31
CA ASN A 449 33.29 5.03 4.00
C ASN A 449 31.79 4.95 4.33
N ASP A 450 30.93 5.66 3.60
CA ASP A 450 29.47 5.57 3.77
C ASP A 450 28.74 5.23 2.46
N TYR A 451 28.05 4.09 2.46
CA TYR A 451 27.32 3.50 1.33
C TYR A 451 25.79 3.49 1.55
N PHE A 452 25.27 4.19 2.56
CA PHE A 452 23.84 4.19 2.88
C PHE A 452 22.98 4.72 1.72
N LYS A 453 23.47 5.77 1.07
CA LYS A 453 22.76 6.42 -0.03
C LYS A 453 22.66 5.49 -1.23
N GLU A 454 23.76 4.84 -1.61
CA GLU A 454 23.83 3.92 -2.74
C GLU A 454 22.90 2.72 -2.53
N MET A 455 22.91 2.13 -1.33
CA MET A 455 21.99 1.06 -0.96
C MET A 455 20.52 1.52 -1.05
N SER A 456 20.22 2.69 -0.49
CA SER A 456 18.86 3.27 -0.50
C SER A 456 18.40 3.64 -1.92
N ASP A 457 19.29 4.11 -2.78
CA ASP A 457 18.98 4.41 -4.18
C ASP A 457 18.70 3.11 -4.97
N ILE A 458 19.40 2.01 -4.68
CA ILE A 458 19.11 0.70 -5.29
C ILE A 458 17.69 0.26 -4.95
N PHE A 459 17.29 0.28 -3.68
CA PHE A 459 15.91 -0.01 -3.28
C PHE A 459 14.91 0.97 -3.95
N THR A 460 15.21 2.26 -3.93
CA THR A 460 14.35 3.30 -4.51
C THR A 460 14.05 3.02 -5.98
N HIS A 461 15.09 2.76 -6.76
CA HIS A 461 14.96 2.55 -8.20
C HIS A 461 14.34 1.20 -8.52
N GLN A 462 14.86 0.12 -7.93
CA GLN A 462 14.49 -1.22 -8.33
C GLN A 462 13.09 -1.61 -7.83
N MET A 463 12.70 -1.20 -6.62
CA MET A 463 11.40 -1.59 -6.05
C MET A 463 10.25 -0.68 -6.47
N PHE A 464 10.52 0.62 -6.64
CA PHE A 464 9.45 1.62 -6.73
C PHE A 464 9.50 2.43 -8.02
N VAL A 465 10.56 3.22 -8.20
CA VAL A 465 10.61 4.26 -9.24
C VAL A 465 10.65 3.65 -10.64
N CYS A 466 11.49 2.65 -10.88
CA CYS A 466 11.67 2.09 -12.23
C CYS A 466 10.51 1.20 -12.68
N PRO A 467 9.92 0.34 -11.83
CA PRO A 467 8.67 -0.33 -12.14
C PRO A 467 7.50 0.62 -12.39
N ALA A 468 7.42 1.75 -11.68
CA ALA A 468 6.39 2.76 -11.89
C ALA A 468 6.56 3.47 -13.25
N TYR A 469 7.79 3.85 -13.61
CA TYR A 469 8.09 4.40 -14.92
C TYR A 469 7.80 3.41 -16.06
N ARG A 470 8.20 2.14 -15.91
CA ARG A 470 7.93 1.08 -16.89
C ARG A 470 6.43 0.91 -17.11
N LEU A 471 5.65 0.94 -16.03
CA LEU A 471 4.20 0.86 -16.09
C LEU A 471 3.61 2.06 -16.83
N ALA A 472 4.04 3.28 -16.48
CA ALA A 472 3.57 4.50 -17.11
C ALA A 472 3.88 4.51 -18.62
N ASP A 473 5.08 4.10 -19.01
CA ASP A 473 5.46 3.97 -20.42
C ASP A 473 4.52 3.02 -21.16
N LEU A 474 4.42 1.77 -20.69
CA LEU A 474 3.64 0.73 -21.37
C LEU A 474 2.14 1.04 -21.41
N ILE A 475 1.57 1.62 -20.34
CA ILE A 475 0.18 2.08 -20.36
C ILE A 475 0.00 3.22 -21.36
N SER A 476 0.92 4.21 -21.36
CA SER A 476 0.74 5.43 -22.15
C SER A 476 0.82 5.23 -23.67
N VAL A 477 1.37 4.10 -24.12
CA VAL A 477 1.33 3.67 -25.52
C VAL A 477 -0.11 3.40 -25.99
N HIS A 478 -0.95 2.84 -25.11
CA HIS A 478 -2.31 2.40 -25.43
C HIS A 478 -3.41 3.28 -24.79
N ASN A 479 -3.02 4.24 -23.95
CA ASN A 479 -3.93 5.10 -23.19
C ASN A 479 -3.32 6.48 -22.99
N ASP A 480 -3.94 7.51 -23.55
CA ASP A 480 -3.40 8.87 -23.52
C ASP A 480 -3.70 9.63 -22.20
N ASN A 481 -4.41 9.01 -21.25
CA ASN A 481 -4.85 9.65 -20.01
C ASN A 481 -4.09 9.13 -18.78
N VAL A 482 -2.77 9.26 -18.84
CA VAL A 482 -1.84 8.89 -17.77
C VAL A 482 -1.22 10.14 -17.18
N PHE A 483 -1.06 10.19 -15.86
CA PHE A 483 -0.38 11.26 -15.14
C PHE A 483 0.63 10.67 -14.17
N VAL A 484 1.84 11.22 -14.13
CA VAL A 484 2.91 10.75 -13.23
C VAL A 484 3.33 11.85 -12.28
N TYR A 485 3.46 11.54 -10.98
CA TYR A 485 4.04 12.44 -9.98
C TYR A 485 5.28 11.86 -9.30
N LEU A 486 6.16 12.77 -8.88
CA LEU A 486 7.21 12.54 -7.90
C LEU A 486 6.90 13.38 -6.67
N PHE A 487 6.67 12.73 -5.53
CA PHE A 487 6.52 13.43 -4.26
C PHE A 487 7.89 13.83 -3.73
N ASN A 488 8.07 15.13 -3.51
CA ASN A 488 9.36 15.74 -3.21
C ASN A 488 9.18 16.82 -2.14
N HIS A 489 8.70 16.41 -0.97
CA HIS A 489 8.59 17.29 0.18
C HIS A 489 8.91 16.55 1.47
N TYR A 490 10.00 16.95 2.14
CA TYR A 490 10.32 16.46 3.47
C TYR A 490 9.31 17.00 4.47
N LEU A 491 8.67 16.10 5.20
CA LEU A 491 7.72 16.48 6.22
C LEU A 491 8.47 16.97 7.47
N THR A 492 8.22 18.21 7.87
CA THR A 492 8.88 18.85 9.02
C THR A 492 8.63 18.17 10.36
N SER A 493 7.56 17.38 10.46
CA SER A 493 7.27 16.56 11.62
C SER A 493 7.56 15.08 11.39
N SER A 494 8.32 14.72 10.34
CA SER A 494 8.77 13.36 10.13
C SER A 494 9.48 12.85 11.39
N PRO A 495 9.20 11.62 11.85
CA PRO A 495 9.92 11.02 12.97
C PRO A 495 11.25 10.43 12.51
N TRP A 496 11.42 10.28 11.19
CA TRP A 496 12.61 9.74 10.56
C TRP A 496 13.75 10.75 10.61
N PRO A 497 14.99 10.30 10.79
CA PRO A 497 16.14 11.17 10.67
C PRO A 497 16.14 11.95 9.35
N GLU A 498 16.63 13.18 9.36
CA GLU A 498 16.57 14.09 8.20
C GLU A 498 17.17 13.49 6.92
N PHE A 499 18.25 12.72 7.04
CA PHE A 499 18.91 12.08 5.90
C PHE A 499 18.09 10.96 5.22
N TYR A 500 17.01 10.48 5.84
CA TYR A 500 16.06 9.57 5.16
C TYR A 500 15.29 10.28 4.04
N GLY A 501 15.23 11.61 4.07
CA GLY A 501 14.51 12.40 3.08
C GLY A 501 13.03 12.06 3.04
N MET A 502 12.49 11.91 1.83
CA MET A 502 11.08 11.63 1.58
C MET A 502 10.86 10.14 1.38
N THR A 503 10.66 9.45 2.49
CA THR A 503 10.67 8.00 2.53
C THR A 503 9.35 7.40 2.05
N HIS A 504 9.30 6.08 1.98
CA HIS A 504 8.13 5.36 1.50
C HIS A 504 6.88 5.70 2.32
N SER A 505 5.81 6.09 1.62
CA SER A 505 4.48 6.42 2.18
C SER A 505 4.32 7.79 2.86
N ASP A 506 5.35 8.65 2.86
CA ASP A 506 5.25 10.00 3.44
C ASP A 506 4.14 10.86 2.78
N GLU A 507 3.78 10.59 1.52
CA GLU A 507 2.72 11.30 0.81
C GLU A 507 1.33 11.02 1.38
N LEU A 508 1.13 9.92 2.11
CA LEU A 508 -0.14 9.57 2.77
C LEU A 508 -0.59 10.65 3.76
N ALA A 509 0.37 11.33 4.41
CA ALA A 509 0.08 12.45 5.31
C ALA A 509 -0.72 13.58 4.61
N PHE A 510 -0.51 13.74 3.30
CA PHE A 510 -1.14 14.75 2.45
C PHE A 510 -2.38 14.21 1.76
N VAL A 511 -2.36 12.96 1.28
CA VAL A 511 -3.50 12.31 0.60
C VAL A 511 -4.68 12.10 1.55
N PHE A 512 -4.42 11.65 2.79
CA PHE A 512 -5.45 11.49 3.82
C PHE A 512 -5.67 12.76 4.66
N ALA A 513 -5.05 13.87 4.27
CA ALA A 513 -5.22 15.19 4.87
C ALA A 513 -4.84 15.27 6.38
N HIS A 514 -3.90 14.44 6.83
CA HIS A 514 -3.42 14.45 8.20
C HIS A 514 -2.77 15.78 8.61
N THR A 515 -2.08 16.45 7.69
CA THR A 515 -1.38 17.70 8.05
C THR A 515 -2.31 18.89 8.30
N ILE A 516 -3.57 18.84 7.85
CA ILE A 516 -4.57 19.86 8.15
C ILE A 516 -5.53 19.42 9.26
N SER A 517 -5.51 18.13 9.66
CA SER A 517 -6.38 17.57 10.69
C SER A 517 -6.10 18.16 12.08
N LEU A 518 -7.17 18.49 12.82
CA LEU A 518 -7.11 18.93 14.20
C LEU A 518 -7.35 17.78 15.19
N ARG A 519 -7.51 16.53 14.71
CA ARG A 519 -7.66 15.35 15.56
C ARG A 519 -6.47 15.27 16.53
N ASP A 520 -6.76 15.01 17.80
CA ASP A 520 -5.72 14.88 18.83
C ASP A 520 -5.06 13.51 18.74
N TYR A 521 -4.05 13.41 17.88
CA TYR A 521 -3.26 12.19 17.71
C TYR A 521 -2.36 11.86 18.91
N ARG A 522 -2.32 12.70 19.97
CA ARG A 522 -1.57 12.39 21.19
C ARG A 522 -2.33 11.46 22.14
N LYS A 523 -3.67 11.44 22.05
CA LYS A 523 -4.55 10.59 22.89
C LYS A 523 -4.76 9.18 22.32
N ILE A 524 -4.34 8.97 21.08
CA ILE A 524 -4.28 7.67 20.44
C ILE A 524 -2.80 7.29 20.50
N ILE A 525 -2.44 6.42 21.45
CA ILE A 525 -1.03 6.18 21.81
C ILE A 525 -0.36 5.35 20.72
N SER A 526 0.16 6.05 19.72
CA SER A 526 1.35 5.74 18.93
C SER A 526 1.58 7.02 18.13
N VAL A 527 2.48 7.89 18.61
CA VAL A 527 2.66 9.28 18.18
C VAL A 527 2.52 9.39 16.65
N ASN A 528 1.39 9.87 16.13
CA ASN A 528 1.31 10.17 14.71
C ASN A 528 2.41 11.20 14.45
N PRO A 529 3.44 10.87 13.67
CA PRO A 529 4.53 11.81 13.44
C PRO A 529 4.01 13.15 12.90
N TRP A 530 2.88 13.13 12.22
CA TRP A 530 2.34 14.26 11.50
C TRP A 530 1.60 15.27 12.40
N ALA A 531 1.44 15.00 13.70
CA ALA A 531 0.62 15.80 14.62
C ALA A 531 1.06 17.28 14.75
N ASN A 532 2.32 17.61 14.44
CA ASN A 532 2.86 18.97 14.50
C ASN A 532 2.83 19.73 13.15
N SER A 533 2.61 19.04 12.02
CA SER A 533 2.56 19.63 10.66
C SER A 533 1.42 20.65 10.46
N LYS A 534 0.36 20.60 11.29
CA LYS A 534 -0.76 21.57 11.27
C LYS A 534 -0.36 23.02 11.56
N ASN A 535 0.84 23.24 12.08
CA ASN A 535 1.38 24.57 12.32
C ASN A 535 2.20 25.11 11.14
N ASN A 536 2.50 24.28 10.14
CA ASN A 536 3.28 24.65 8.97
C ASN A 536 2.37 25.08 7.81
N ASN A 537 2.44 26.35 7.41
CA ASN A 537 1.61 26.89 6.33
C ASN A 537 1.90 26.23 4.97
N ALA A 538 3.15 25.83 4.72
CA ALA A 538 3.56 25.25 3.46
C ALA A 538 3.02 23.82 3.29
N GLU A 539 3.10 22.99 4.34
CA GLU A 539 2.54 21.62 4.33
C GLU A 539 1.02 21.62 4.20
N ARG A 540 0.35 22.56 4.86
CA ARG A 540 -1.10 22.75 4.70
C ARG A 540 -1.47 23.13 3.28
N TYR A 541 -0.71 24.04 2.68
CA TYR A 541 -0.88 24.39 1.27
C TYR A 541 -0.64 23.19 0.35
N LEU A 542 0.42 22.40 0.59
CA LEU A 542 0.68 21.17 -0.15
C LEU A 542 -0.45 20.16 0.00
N THR A 543 -1.04 20.02 1.18
CA THR A 543 -2.19 19.13 1.39
C THR A 543 -3.39 19.57 0.57
N LEU A 544 -3.77 20.85 0.63
CA LEU A 544 -4.86 21.39 -0.18
C LEU A 544 -4.58 21.22 -1.69
N LYS A 545 -3.32 21.33 -2.10
CA LYS A 545 -2.86 21.09 -3.48
C LYS A 545 -3.01 19.62 -3.88
N THR A 546 -2.58 18.69 -3.04
CA THR A 546 -2.73 17.23 -3.25
C THR A 546 -4.22 16.87 -3.34
N LEU A 547 -5.04 17.29 -2.37
CA LEU A 547 -6.47 16.99 -2.35
C LEU A 547 -7.20 17.55 -3.56
N ASN A 548 -6.81 18.73 -4.05
CA ASN A 548 -7.38 19.29 -5.27
C ASN A 548 -7.05 18.44 -6.51
N PHE A 549 -5.82 17.97 -6.66
CA PHE A 549 -5.47 17.10 -7.80
C PHE A 549 -6.17 15.73 -7.72
N TRP A 550 -6.18 15.09 -6.56
CA TRP A 550 -6.85 13.79 -6.37
C TRP A 550 -8.35 13.93 -6.60
N SER A 551 -9.01 14.93 -5.99
CA SER A 551 -10.44 15.15 -6.19
C SER A 551 -10.79 15.51 -7.63
N ASN A 552 -10.02 16.37 -8.30
CA ASN A 552 -10.27 16.68 -9.70
C ASN A 552 -10.14 15.42 -10.59
N PHE A 553 -9.13 14.59 -10.35
CA PHE A 553 -8.96 13.36 -11.11
C PHE A 553 -10.10 12.38 -10.88
N VAL A 554 -10.51 12.20 -9.61
CA VAL A 554 -11.63 11.35 -9.24
C VAL A 554 -12.94 11.86 -9.85
N LYS A 555 -13.14 13.17 -9.94
CA LYS A 555 -14.38 13.77 -10.47
C LYS A 555 -14.43 13.84 -12.00
N TYR A 556 -13.30 14.09 -12.63
CA TYR A 556 -13.26 14.55 -14.01
C TYR A 556 -12.23 13.84 -14.90
N ASP A 557 -11.63 12.76 -14.41
CA ASP A 557 -10.59 11.99 -15.12
C ASP A 557 -9.34 12.79 -15.46
N ASN A 558 -9.17 13.96 -14.83
CA ASN A 558 -8.11 14.89 -15.11
C ASN A 558 -7.82 15.74 -13.86
N PRO A 559 -6.58 15.73 -13.35
CA PRO A 559 -6.23 16.48 -12.14
C PRO A 559 -6.30 18.01 -12.31
N ASN A 560 -6.37 18.53 -13.55
CA ASN A 560 -6.23 19.96 -13.86
C ASN A 560 -7.53 20.76 -13.98
N LYS A 561 -8.69 20.21 -13.59
CA LYS A 561 -9.97 20.86 -13.91
C LYS A 561 -10.20 22.18 -13.17
N SER A 562 -9.98 22.20 -11.86
CA SER A 562 -10.32 23.36 -11.02
C SER A 562 -9.22 23.65 -9.99
N GLY A 563 -9.01 24.92 -9.62
CA GLY A 563 -7.97 25.28 -8.65
C GLY A 563 -6.56 25.14 -9.22
N PHE A 564 -5.77 24.21 -8.69
CA PHE A 564 -4.40 23.96 -9.15
C PHE A 564 -4.40 23.31 -10.54
N LYS A 565 -3.51 23.78 -11.42
CA LYS A 565 -3.37 23.29 -12.80
C LYS A 565 -1.91 22.95 -13.08
N LEU A 566 -1.56 22.64 -14.34
CA LEU A 566 -0.19 22.40 -14.83
C LEU A 566 0.43 21.04 -14.45
N TRP A 567 -0.40 20.02 -14.27
CA TRP A 567 0.04 18.62 -14.29
C TRP A 567 -0.10 18.07 -15.73
N PRO A 568 0.98 18.00 -16.51
CA PRO A 568 0.90 17.50 -17.88
C PRO A 568 0.55 16.01 -17.91
N LYS A 569 -0.19 15.60 -18.95
CA LYS A 569 -0.32 14.18 -19.30
C LYS A 569 1.08 13.59 -19.53
N TYR A 570 1.30 12.39 -19.02
CA TYR A 570 2.46 11.57 -19.32
C TYR A 570 2.31 11.01 -20.72
N LYS A 571 3.36 11.16 -21.53
CA LYS A 571 3.47 10.52 -22.84
C LYS A 571 4.81 9.84 -22.90
N SER A 572 4.81 8.53 -23.11
CA SER A 572 6.03 7.83 -23.45
C SER A 572 6.62 8.40 -24.74
N LYS A 573 7.94 8.48 -24.80
CA LYS A 573 8.67 8.72 -26.05
C LYS A 573 9.17 7.39 -26.66
N MET A 574 8.61 6.24 -26.25
CA MET A 574 8.87 4.97 -26.93
C MET A 574 8.46 5.10 -28.40
N THR A 575 9.45 5.03 -29.29
CA THR A 575 9.21 5.10 -30.75
C THR A 575 9.18 3.72 -31.40
N ASN A 576 9.83 2.71 -30.82
CA ASN A 576 9.76 1.27 -31.16
C ASN A 576 10.41 0.39 -30.06
N ASP A 577 10.21 -0.94 -30.09
CA ASP A 577 10.70 -1.95 -29.12
C ASP A 577 12.24 -2.00 -28.95
N THR A 578 13.01 -1.40 -29.86
CA THR A 578 14.49 -1.46 -29.89
C THR A 578 15.19 -0.22 -29.32
N THR A 579 14.47 0.87 -29.05
CA THR A 579 15.05 2.12 -28.54
C THR A 579 14.88 2.24 -27.04
N MET A 580 15.95 2.55 -26.29
CA MET A 580 15.86 2.93 -24.87
C MET A 580 14.84 4.09 -24.73
N PRO A 581 13.78 3.94 -23.93
CA PRO A 581 12.78 4.98 -23.81
C PRO A 581 13.40 6.23 -23.21
N MET A 582 12.90 7.38 -23.64
CA MET A 582 12.98 8.60 -22.87
C MET A 582 11.65 8.73 -22.10
N TYR A 583 11.68 8.61 -20.78
CA TYR A 583 10.48 8.76 -19.94
C TYR A 583 9.79 10.12 -20.18
N GLY A 584 8.46 10.11 -20.06
CA GLY A 584 7.61 11.30 -20.18
C GLY A 584 7.77 12.32 -19.04
N ASN A 585 7.00 13.41 -19.10
CA ASN A 585 7.02 14.46 -18.08
C ASN A 585 6.54 13.94 -16.72
N VAL A 586 7.30 14.23 -15.66
CA VAL A 586 6.90 13.92 -14.27
C VAL A 586 6.60 15.22 -13.52
N PHE A 587 5.47 15.21 -12.81
CA PHE A 587 5.03 16.33 -12.01
C PHE A 587 5.62 16.27 -10.59
N ARG A 588 6.39 17.28 -10.20
CA ARG A 588 6.88 17.36 -8.81
C ARG A 588 5.78 17.87 -7.89
N LEU A 589 5.35 17.02 -6.97
CA LEU A 589 4.40 17.38 -5.92
C LEU A 589 5.15 17.85 -4.68
N ASN A 590 5.22 19.18 -4.52
CA ASN A 590 5.88 19.85 -3.39
C ASN A 590 5.27 21.25 -3.12
N THR A 591 5.80 21.92 -2.10
CA THR A 591 5.37 23.27 -1.67
C THR A 591 5.75 24.39 -2.64
N GLY A 592 6.67 24.14 -3.56
CA GLY A 592 7.16 25.11 -4.53
C GLY A 592 6.21 25.36 -5.70
N ILE A 593 6.68 26.22 -6.62
CA ILE A 593 6.00 26.52 -7.89
C ILE A 593 5.83 25.22 -8.69
N LEU A 594 4.64 25.05 -9.28
CA LEU A 594 4.31 23.97 -10.20
C LEU A 594 5.33 23.89 -11.33
N LYS A 595 6.17 22.84 -11.30
CA LYS A 595 7.19 22.59 -12.32
C LYS A 595 7.11 21.12 -12.72
N ALA A 596 6.75 20.87 -13.97
CA ALA A 596 7.11 19.62 -14.63
C ALA A 596 8.60 19.68 -14.97
N ARG A 597 9.35 18.62 -14.69
CA ARG A 597 10.72 18.47 -15.19
C ARG A 597 10.78 17.30 -16.17
N LYS A 598 11.71 17.40 -17.11
CA LYS A 598 12.18 16.23 -17.85
C LYS A 598 13.09 15.43 -16.93
N GLU A 599 12.87 14.12 -16.92
CA GLU A 599 13.94 13.12 -16.77
C GLU A 599 14.66 13.11 -15.39
N GLU A 600 13.98 12.59 -14.38
CA GLU A 600 14.59 12.19 -13.09
C GLU A 600 14.73 10.67 -13.02
N ASN A 601 15.90 10.18 -12.59
CA ASN A 601 16.24 8.75 -12.49
C ASN A 601 16.19 7.99 -13.83
N LEU A 602 16.22 8.71 -14.97
CA LEU A 602 16.13 8.13 -16.32
C LEU A 602 17.22 7.08 -16.55
N ARG A 603 18.48 7.41 -16.23
CA ARG A 603 19.62 6.51 -16.41
C ARG A 603 19.45 5.22 -15.59
N GLN A 604 19.13 5.35 -14.30
CA GLN A 604 18.96 4.19 -13.42
C GLN A 604 17.80 3.32 -13.87
N CYS A 605 16.70 3.91 -14.32
CA CYS A 605 15.57 3.13 -14.81
C CYS A 605 15.78 2.56 -16.21
N GLN A 606 16.63 3.16 -17.05
CA GLN A 606 17.10 2.50 -18.27
C GLN A 606 17.99 1.30 -17.95
N PHE A 607 18.87 1.44 -16.96
CA PHE A 607 19.68 0.34 -16.44
C PHE A 607 18.79 -0.82 -15.96
N TRP A 608 17.87 -0.57 -15.01
CA TRP A 608 17.02 -1.61 -14.43
C TRP A 608 16.02 -2.22 -15.42
N ASN A 609 15.34 -1.41 -16.23
CA ASN A 609 14.24 -1.91 -17.06
C ASN A 609 14.72 -2.54 -18.38
N TYR A 610 15.91 -2.17 -18.89
CA TYR A 610 16.34 -2.53 -20.25
C TYR A 610 17.74 -3.14 -20.33
N LEU A 611 18.75 -2.56 -19.67
CA LEU A 611 20.13 -3.06 -19.78
C LEU A 611 20.36 -4.31 -18.92
N LEU A 612 20.02 -4.24 -17.63
CA LEU A 612 20.25 -5.33 -16.70
C LEU A 612 19.51 -6.63 -17.09
N PRO A 613 18.25 -6.60 -17.58
CA PRO A 613 17.60 -7.80 -18.09
C PRO A 613 18.31 -8.42 -19.30
N LYS A 614 18.95 -7.62 -20.17
CA LYS A 614 19.74 -8.13 -21.30
C LYS A 614 21.03 -8.79 -20.82
N ILE A 615 21.76 -8.11 -19.92
CA ILE A 615 22.96 -8.65 -19.26
C ILE A 615 22.65 -10.01 -18.60
N ALA A 616 21.50 -10.09 -17.95
CA ALA A 616 21.06 -11.31 -17.28
C ALA A 616 20.71 -12.47 -18.23
N SER A 617 20.27 -12.17 -19.47
CA SER A 617 19.82 -13.15 -20.47
C SER A 617 20.90 -13.62 -21.45
N GLU A 618 22.08 -13.00 -21.46
CA GLU A 618 23.15 -13.28 -22.42
C GLU A 618 24.09 -14.43 -22.01
N ASN A 619 23.73 -15.22 -20.99
CA ASN A 619 24.39 -16.48 -20.59
C ASN A 619 23.36 -17.48 -20.07
#